data_AF-A0A699IXH4-F1
#
_entry.id   AF-A0A699IXH4-F1
#
_cell.length_a   1.000
_cell.length_b   1.000
_cell.length_c   1.000
_cell.angle_alpha   90.00
_cell.angle_beta   90.00
_cell.angle_gamma   90.00
#
_symmetry.space_group_name_H-M   'P 1'
#
loop_
_entity.id
_entity.type
_entity.pdbx_description
1 polymer ?
#
loop_
_entity_poly.entity_id
_entity_poly.type
_entity_poly.pdbx_seq_one_letter_code
_entity_poly.pdbx_strand_id
1 'polypeptide(L)'
;MKIAIEGCMHGDLDNVYATLLHLQQVENTKIDLLICCGDFQAVRNRNDLDSLSFGNIRIAGLSGIYKRHDYHLGHFERPPYNTSDIKSVYHVREYDVHKLMQIEEPVDIFVSHDWPLGVTDHGDWEDLIRNKPFFEAEIMERKLGSKPAAELLEKL
;
A
#
# COMPACT_ATOMS: atom_id res chain seq x y z
N MET A 1 13.84 16.62 -6.17
CA MET A 1 13.36 15.77 -5.07
C MET A 1 13.65 14.33 -5.44
N LYS A 2 14.26 13.54 -4.55
CA LYS A 2 14.40 12.09 -4.73
C LYS A 2 13.57 11.35 -3.69
N ILE A 3 12.74 10.44 -4.17
CA ILE A 3 11.81 9.66 -3.35
C ILE A 3 12.26 8.21 -3.39
N ALA A 4 12.48 7.61 -2.22
CA ALA A 4 12.66 6.18 -2.08
C ALA A 4 11.31 5.51 -1.85
N ILE A 5 11.10 4.35 -2.47
CA ILE A 5 9.87 3.57 -2.33
C ILE A 5 10.28 2.20 -1.79
N GLU A 6 9.72 1.84 -0.65
CA GLU A 6 9.90 0.55 0.01
C GLU A 6 8.58 -0.22 -0.03
N GLY A 7 8.66 -1.50 -0.40
CA GLY A 7 7.51 -2.39 -0.46
C GLY A 7 7.08 -2.84 0.92
N CYS A 8 7.35 -4.11 1.24
CA CYS A 8 7.03 -4.68 2.53
C CYS A 8 8.29 -4.84 3.39
N MET A 9 8.32 -4.17 4.55
CA MET A 9 9.50 -4.15 5.42
C MET A 9 9.49 -5.23 6.53
N HIS A 10 8.35 -5.86 6.82
CA HIS A 10 8.20 -6.84 7.92
C HIS A 10 8.83 -6.43 9.27
N GLY A 11 8.85 -5.13 9.57
CA GLY A 11 9.42 -4.56 10.80
C GLY A 11 10.92 -4.25 10.77
N ASP A 12 11.61 -4.47 9.65
CA ASP A 12 13.06 -4.30 9.51
C ASP A 12 13.48 -2.88 9.08
N LEU A 13 13.07 -1.90 9.89
CA LEU A 13 13.26 -0.49 9.59
C LEU A 13 14.75 -0.08 9.58
N ASP A 14 15.57 -0.73 10.40
CA ASP A 14 17.00 -0.43 10.52
C ASP A 14 17.75 -0.76 9.23
N ASN A 15 17.47 -1.91 8.61
CA ASN A 15 18.10 -2.27 7.33
C ASN A 15 17.65 -1.37 6.18
N VAL A 16 16.40 -0.92 6.18
CA VAL A 16 15.90 0.07 5.22
C VAL A 16 16.71 1.37 5.35
N TYR A 17 16.81 1.94 6.56
CA TYR A 17 17.59 3.17 6.76
C TYR A 17 19.09 3.00 6.45
N ALA A 18 19.70 1.87 6.82
CA ALA A 18 21.09 1.58 6.50
C ALA A 18 21.32 1.54 4.98
N THR A 19 20.41 0.92 4.23
CA THR A 19 20.46 0.86 2.76
C THR A 19 20.32 2.25 2.14
N LEU A 20 19.39 3.07 2.63
CA LEU A 20 19.20 4.45 2.14
C LEU A 20 20.43 5.32 2.41
N LEU A 21 21.05 5.21 3.58
CA LEU A 21 22.29 5.93 3.90
C LEU A 21 23.44 5.51 2.97
N HIS A 22 23.58 4.20 2.72
CA HIS A 22 24.58 3.68 1.79
C HIS A 22 24.36 4.21 0.36
N LEU A 23 23.13 4.16 -0.15
CA LEU A 23 22.79 4.65 -1.49
C LEU A 23 23.04 6.15 -1.63
N GLN A 24 22.70 6.95 -0.61
CA GLN A 24 22.99 8.39 -0.61
C GLN A 24 24.49 8.68 -0.72
N GLN A 25 25.32 7.89 -0.05
CA GLN A 25 26.79 8.02 -0.12
C GLN A 25 27.34 7.62 -1.49
N VAL A 26 26.93 6.44 -2.00
CA VAL A 26 27.45 5.88 -3.26
C VAL A 26 27.02 6.71 -4.46
N GLU A 27 25.76 7.13 -4.50
CA GLU A 27 25.22 7.93 -5.62
C GLU A 27 25.48 9.43 -5.46
N ASN A 28 26.15 9.85 -4.38
CA ASN A 28 26.33 11.25 -4.00
C ASN A 28 25.01 12.05 -4.13
N THR A 29 23.97 11.51 -3.50
CA THR A 29 22.61 12.03 -3.63
C THR A 29 21.91 12.09 -2.29
N LYS A 30 20.88 12.93 -2.21
CA LYS A 30 20.05 13.04 -1.02
C LYS A 30 18.67 12.48 -1.34
N ILE A 31 18.15 11.64 -0.45
CA ILE A 31 16.79 11.12 -0.47
C ILE A 31 15.96 12.07 0.41
N ASP A 32 14.89 12.61 -0.15
CA ASP A 32 14.05 13.63 0.48
C ASP A 32 12.84 13.00 1.19
N LEU A 33 12.33 11.87 0.69
CA LEU A 33 11.15 11.18 1.19
C LEU A 33 11.30 9.66 1.04
N LEU A 34 10.88 8.90 2.05
CA LEU A 34 10.69 7.45 1.98
C LEU A 34 9.18 7.16 2.04
N ILE A 35 8.66 6.45 1.04
CA ILE A 35 7.28 5.97 1.00
C ILE A 35 7.29 4.46 1.26
N CYS A 36 6.54 4.02 2.27
CA CYS A 36 6.40 2.61 2.62
C CYS A 36 4.99 2.13 2.22
N CYS A 37 4.91 1.14 1.33
CA CYS A 37 3.64 0.73 0.71
C CYS A 37 2.76 -0.18 1.57
N GLY A 38 3.17 -0.54 2.80
CA GLY A 38 2.34 -1.27 3.75
C GLY A 38 3.11 -1.92 4.89
N ASP A 39 2.43 -2.76 5.67
CA ASP A 39 2.96 -3.48 6.84
C ASP A 39 3.60 -2.59 7.92
N PHE A 40 3.17 -1.33 8.00
CA PHE A 40 3.67 -0.36 8.97
C PHE A 40 2.53 0.50 9.52
N GLN A 41 2.22 0.36 10.81
CA GLN A 41 1.29 1.23 11.52
C GLN A 41 2.05 2.00 12.61
N ALA A 42 2.41 3.25 12.33
CA ALA A 42 3.20 4.09 13.25
C ALA A 42 2.45 5.31 13.81
N VAL A 43 1.16 5.46 13.52
CA VAL A 43 0.34 6.53 14.11
C VAL A 43 -0.08 6.13 15.52
N ARG A 44 0.58 6.70 16.52
CA ARG A 44 0.33 6.50 17.95
C ARG A 44 -0.61 7.58 18.51
N ASN A 45 -0.56 8.79 17.96
CA ASN A 45 -1.40 9.92 18.35
C ASN A 45 -1.53 10.96 17.23
N ARG A 46 -2.35 12.01 17.45
CA ARG A 46 -2.62 13.06 16.45
C ARG A 46 -1.37 13.82 16.00
N ASN A 47 -0.33 13.89 16.83
CA ASN A 47 0.91 14.58 16.45
C ASN A 47 1.70 13.77 15.41
N ASP A 48 1.49 12.46 15.31
CA ASP A 48 2.11 11.68 14.23
C ASP A 48 1.48 12.04 12.85
N LEU A 49 0.31 12.68 12.80
CA LEU A 49 -0.31 13.15 11.55
C LEU A 49 0.43 14.33 10.91
N ASP A 50 1.13 15.14 11.73
CA ASP A 50 1.93 16.27 11.22
C ASP A 50 3.13 15.78 10.41
N SER A 51 3.55 14.52 10.61
CA SER A 51 4.63 13.86 9.85
C SER A 51 4.18 13.28 8.50
N LEU A 52 2.88 13.32 8.18
CA LEU A 52 2.31 12.74 6.96
C LEU A 52 2.20 13.72 5.78
N SER A 53 2.54 15.00 6.00
CA SER A 53 2.56 16.01 4.93
C SER A 53 4.00 16.36 4.56
N PHE A 54 4.39 16.14 3.30
CA PHE A 54 5.74 16.43 2.80
C PHE A 54 5.69 17.39 1.61
N GLY A 55 6.04 18.66 1.85
CA GLY A 55 6.08 19.69 0.82
C GLY A 55 4.72 19.96 0.18
N ASN A 56 4.71 20.12 -1.16
CA ASN A 56 3.51 20.42 -1.95
C ASN A 56 2.94 19.19 -2.68
N ILE A 57 3.36 17.97 -2.31
CA ILE A 57 2.90 16.73 -2.95
C ILE A 57 1.67 16.20 -2.21
N ARG A 58 0.61 15.89 -2.96
CA ARG A 58 -0.59 15.24 -2.44
C ARG A 58 -0.45 13.73 -2.57
N ILE A 59 -0.30 13.06 -1.42
CA ILE A 59 -0.19 11.61 -1.33
C ILE A 59 -1.49 11.07 -0.75
N ALA A 60 -2.10 10.10 -1.43
CA ALA A 60 -3.22 9.33 -0.91
C ALA A 60 -2.85 7.84 -0.88
N GLY A 61 -3.55 7.06 -0.07
CA GLY A 61 -3.31 5.63 -0.07
C GLY A 61 -4.42 4.80 0.56
N LEU A 62 -4.50 3.56 0.10
CA LEU A 62 -5.36 2.52 0.62
C LEU A 62 -4.49 1.50 1.36
N SER A 63 -4.49 1.59 2.68
CA SER A 63 -3.78 0.63 3.53
C SER A 63 -4.62 -0.61 3.79
N GLY A 64 -3.95 -1.74 4.01
CA GLY A 64 -4.58 -2.99 4.37
C GLY A 64 -4.72 -3.99 3.22
N ILE A 65 -5.26 -5.16 3.57
CA ILE A 65 -5.40 -6.30 2.66
C ILE A 65 -6.87 -6.48 2.27
N TYR A 66 -7.16 -6.60 0.98
CA TYR A 66 -8.50 -6.85 0.49
C TYR A 66 -8.91 -8.30 0.75
N LYS A 67 -9.98 -8.48 1.53
CA LYS A 67 -10.68 -9.76 1.69
C LYS A 67 -12.16 -9.59 1.38
N ARG A 68 -12.61 -10.27 0.33
CA ARG A 68 -14.00 -10.21 -0.15
C ARG A 68 -15.06 -10.43 0.95
N HIS A 69 -14.80 -11.35 1.89
CA HIS A 69 -15.75 -11.69 2.95
C HIS A 69 -15.90 -10.58 4.01
N ASP A 70 -14.88 -9.73 4.19
CA ASP A 70 -14.91 -8.64 5.16
C ASP A 70 -15.23 -7.28 4.52
N TYR A 71 -15.10 -7.15 3.19
CA TYR A 71 -15.17 -5.87 2.49
C TYR A 71 -16.43 -5.05 2.77
N HIS A 72 -17.60 -5.69 2.77
CA HIS A 72 -18.90 -5.02 3.02
C HIS A 72 -19.26 -4.92 4.51
N LEU A 73 -18.38 -5.36 5.41
CA LEU A 73 -18.58 -5.23 6.84
C LEU A 73 -18.10 -3.84 7.32
N GLY A 74 -18.46 -3.49 8.55
CA GLY A 74 -17.81 -2.39 9.24
C GLY A 74 -16.45 -2.82 9.83
N HIS A 75 -15.69 -1.84 10.31
CA HIS A 75 -14.65 -2.11 11.31
C HIS A 75 -15.33 -2.23 12.68
N PHE A 76 -15.32 -3.44 13.25
CA PHE A 76 -15.96 -3.74 14.54
C PHE A 76 -14.97 -4.33 15.56
N GLU A 77 -13.76 -4.64 15.11
CA GLU A 77 -12.64 -5.12 15.90
C GLU A 77 -12.29 -4.09 16.98
N ARG A 78 -12.24 -4.53 18.24
CA ARG A 78 -11.90 -3.67 19.38
C ARG A 78 -10.93 -4.39 20.31
N PRO A 79 -9.91 -3.69 20.85
CA PRO A 79 -9.06 -4.27 21.88
C PRO A 79 -9.86 -4.71 23.12
N PRO A 80 -9.48 -5.82 23.78
CA PRO A 80 -8.39 -6.73 23.41
C PRO A 80 -8.76 -7.62 22.22
N TYR A 81 -7.87 -7.69 21.22
CA TYR A 81 -8.11 -8.46 20.00
C TYR A 81 -8.01 -9.96 20.24
N ASN A 82 -8.93 -10.70 19.65
CA ASN A 82 -8.81 -12.15 19.50
C ASN A 82 -8.02 -12.53 18.22
N THR A 83 -7.78 -13.82 18.00
CA THR A 83 -7.01 -14.32 16.83
C THR A 83 -7.64 -13.96 15.48
N SER A 84 -8.97 -13.83 15.41
CA SER A 84 -9.68 -13.37 14.22
C SER A 84 -9.51 -11.86 14.03
N ASP A 85 -9.72 -11.08 15.10
CA ASP A 85 -9.63 -9.62 15.06
C ASP A 85 -8.23 -9.16 14.60
N ILE A 86 -7.17 -9.83 15.06
CA ILE A 86 -5.78 -9.54 14.65
C ILE A 86 -5.61 -9.61 13.13
N LYS A 87 -6.39 -10.46 12.44
CA LYS A 87 -6.34 -10.60 10.99
C LYS A 87 -7.28 -9.59 10.32
N SER A 88 -8.51 -9.48 10.80
CA SER A 88 -9.53 -8.67 10.12
C SER A 88 -9.41 -7.16 10.35
N VAL A 89 -8.68 -6.73 11.39
CA VAL A 89 -8.49 -5.30 11.74
C VAL A 89 -7.81 -4.49 10.63
N TYR A 90 -6.95 -5.09 9.83
CA TYR A 90 -6.27 -4.43 8.71
C TYR A 90 -6.89 -4.77 7.36
N HIS A 91 -8.01 -5.51 7.31
CA HIS A 91 -8.66 -5.77 6.04
C HIS A 91 -9.31 -4.49 5.50
N VAL A 92 -9.24 -4.26 4.19
CA VAL A 92 -9.89 -3.11 3.54
C VAL A 92 -11.42 -3.21 3.66
N ARG A 93 -12.09 -2.11 4.00
CA ARG A 93 -13.57 -2.00 3.98
C ARG A 93 -14.05 -1.09 2.86
N GLU A 94 -15.28 -1.32 2.41
CA GLU A 94 -15.98 -0.51 1.41
C GLU A 94 -16.05 0.96 1.83
N TYR A 95 -16.28 1.23 3.11
CA TYR A 95 -16.27 2.59 3.65
C TYR A 95 -14.93 3.31 3.46
N ASP A 96 -13.79 2.61 3.53
CA ASP A 96 -12.48 3.23 3.33
C ASP A 96 -12.27 3.66 1.87
N VAL A 97 -12.75 2.83 0.94
CA VAL A 97 -12.69 3.10 -0.51
C VAL A 97 -13.61 4.26 -0.88
N HIS A 98 -14.84 4.29 -0.34
CA HIS A 98 -15.77 5.39 -0.63
C HIS A 98 -15.24 6.77 -0.22
N LYS A 99 -14.50 6.88 0.89
CA LYS A 99 -13.85 8.14 1.29
C LYS A 99 -12.88 8.63 0.21
N LEU A 100 -12.05 7.73 -0.32
CA LEU A 100 -11.06 8.04 -1.35
C LEU A 100 -11.73 8.35 -2.70
N MET A 101 -12.85 7.70 -2.99
CA MET A 101 -13.67 8.01 -4.17
C MET A 101 -14.24 9.44 -4.15
N GLN A 102 -14.35 10.10 -2.99
CA GLN A 102 -14.80 11.50 -2.92
C GLN A 102 -13.71 12.55 -3.20
N ILE A 103 -12.44 12.15 -3.38
CA ILE A 103 -11.35 13.10 -3.65
C ILE A 103 -11.55 13.73 -5.05
N GLU A 104 -11.80 15.03 -5.15
CA GLU A 104 -11.99 15.67 -6.47
C GLU A 104 -10.70 16.29 -7.02
N GLU A 105 -9.79 16.71 -6.14
CA GLU A 105 -8.53 17.30 -6.59
C GLU A 105 -7.50 16.23 -6.95
N PRO A 106 -6.60 16.49 -7.92
CA PRO A 106 -5.60 15.52 -8.35
C PRO A 106 -4.70 15.08 -7.19
N VAL A 107 -4.35 13.80 -7.21
CA VAL A 107 -3.39 13.17 -6.32
C VAL A 107 -2.12 12.93 -7.12
N ASP A 108 -0.96 13.30 -6.58
CA ASP A 108 0.33 13.12 -7.27
C ASP A 108 0.85 11.68 -7.13
N ILE A 109 0.64 11.08 -5.96
CA ILE A 109 1.09 9.72 -5.65
C ILE A 109 -0.03 8.98 -4.92
N PHE A 110 -0.45 7.86 -5.48
CA PHE A 110 -1.36 6.92 -4.81
C PHE A 110 -0.61 5.66 -4.40
N VAL A 111 -0.84 5.19 -3.17
CA VAL A 111 -0.16 4.02 -2.61
C VAL A 111 -1.20 2.99 -2.16
N SER A 112 -1.09 1.76 -2.65
CA SER A 112 -1.85 0.62 -2.13
C SER A 112 -0.91 -0.50 -1.68
N HIS A 113 -1.34 -1.28 -0.70
CA HIS A 113 -0.59 -2.46 -0.28
C HIS A 113 -0.78 -3.61 -1.27
N ASP A 114 -2.03 -4.05 -1.45
CA ASP A 114 -2.35 -5.02 -2.49
C ASP A 114 -2.21 -4.37 -3.87
N TRP A 115 -1.74 -5.15 -4.84
CA TRP A 115 -1.73 -4.74 -6.25
C TRP A 115 -3.15 -4.47 -6.75
N PRO A 116 -3.38 -3.43 -7.57
CA PRO A 116 -4.64 -3.27 -8.29
C PRO A 116 -4.94 -4.50 -9.15
N LEU A 117 -6.18 -4.98 -9.10
CA LEU A 117 -6.60 -6.10 -9.92
C LEU A 117 -6.34 -5.83 -11.42
N GLY A 118 -5.63 -6.74 -12.08
CA GLY A 118 -5.30 -6.62 -13.50
C GLY A 118 -4.08 -5.75 -13.82
N VAL A 119 -3.34 -5.26 -12.81
CA VAL A 119 -2.12 -4.47 -13.04
C VAL A 119 -1.07 -5.22 -13.88
N THR A 120 -1.07 -6.55 -13.84
CA THR A 120 -0.18 -7.40 -14.64
C THR A 120 -0.37 -7.22 -16.14
N ASP A 121 -1.55 -6.79 -16.59
CA ASP A 121 -1.85 -6.53 -18.01
C ASP A 121 -1.02 -5.35 -18.56
N HIS A 122 -0.42 -4.55 -17.67
CA HIS A 122 0.39 -3.37 -18.00
C HIS A 122 1.91 -3.61 -17.86
N GLY A 123 2.34 -4.85 -17.64
CA GLY A 123 3.75 -5.21 -17.47
C GLY A 123 4.14 -6.50 -18.18
N ASP A 124 5.38 -6.95 -17.96
CA ASP A 124 5.88 -8.24 -18.45
C ASP A 124 5.39 -9.37 -17.53
N TRP A 125 4.13 -9.77 -17.71
CA TRP A 125 3.53 -10.84 -16.92
C TRP A 125 4.15 -12.22 -17.22
N GLU A 126 4.76 -12.40 -18.40
CA GLU A 126 5.49 -13.63 -18.73
C GLU A 126 6.73 -13.77 -17.85
N ASP A 127 7.51 -12.70 -17.64
CA ASP A 127 8.63 -12.72 -16.70
C ASP A 127 8.20 -12.93 -15.25
N LEU A 128 7.08 -12.31 -14.86
CA LEU A 128 6.51 -12.51 -13.54
C LEU A 128 6.19 -13.99 -13.30
N ILE A 129 5.54 -14.68 -14.24
CA ILE A 129 5.20 -16.10 -14.11
C ILE A 129 6.44 -16.99 -14.16
N ARG A 130 7.46 -16.66 -14.97
CA ARG A 130 8.73 -17.39 -14.95
C ARG A 130 9.34 -17.41 -13.54
N ASN A 131 9.28 -16.30 -12.82
CA ASN A 131 9.81 -16.17 -11.47
C ASN A 131 8.84 -16.68 -10.38
N LYS A 132 7.54 -16.51 -10.58
CA LYS A 132 6.46 -16.84 -9.64
C LYS A 132 5.33 -17.61 -10.35
N PRO A 133 5.53 -18.90 -10.67
CA PRO A 133 4.58 -19.66 -11.49
C PRO A 133 3.17 -19.78 -10.92
N PHE A 134 3.04 -19.73 -9.59
CA PHE A 134 1.75 -19.84 -8.90
C PHE A 134 0.79 -18.68 -9.20
N PHE A 135 1.28 -17.54 -9.71
CA PHE A 135 0.41 -16.44 -10.13
C PHE A 135 -0.29 -16.67 -11.46
N GLU A 136 0.13 -17.64 -12.27
CA GLU A 136 -0.46 -17.87 -13.60
C GLU A 136 -1.97 -18.08 -13.53
N ALA A 137 -2.43 -18.98 -12.66
CA ALA A 137 -3.86 -19.25 -12.49
C ALA A 137 -4.61 -18.01 -11.98
N GLU A 138 -4.04 -17.27 -11.02
CA GLU A 138 -4.68 -16.08 -10.46
C GLU A 138 -4.77 -14.92 -11.47
N ILE A 139 -3.78 -14.78 -12.36
CA ILE A 139 -3.78 -13.81 -13.45
C ILE A 139 -4.84 -14.18 -14.49
N MET A 140 -4.83 -15.44 -14.96
CA MET A 140 -5.79 -15.94 -15.96
C MET A 140 -7.24 -15.85 -15.48
N GLU A 141 -7.48 -16.12 -14.18
CA GLU A 141 -8.81 -16.04 -13.57
C GLU A 141 -9.21 -14.61 -13.14
N ARG A 142 -8.36 -13.61 -13.35
CA ARG A 142 -8.52 -12.22 -12.87
C ARG A 142 -8.84 -12.15 -11.37
N LYS A 143 -8.04 -12.85 -10.57
CA LYS A 143 -8.12 -12.88 -9.10
C LYS A 143 -6.90 -12.28 -8.41
N LEU A 144 -5.77 -12.13 -9.11
CA LEU A 144 -4.57 -11.53 -8.55
C LEU A 144 -4.76 -10.03 -8.31
N GLY A 145 -4.83 -9.63 -7.05
CA GLY A 145 -4.91 -8.23 -6.63
C GLY A 145 -6.27 -7.82 -6.02
N SER A 146 -6.37 -6.53 -5.73
CA SER A 146 -7.48 -5.87 -5.06
C SER A 146 -8.38 -5.17 -6.07
N LYS A 147 -9.65 -5.59 -6.14
CA LYS A 147 -10.66 -4.93 -6.98
C LYS A 147 -10.88 -3.47 -6.54
N PRO A 148 -11.02 -3.16 -5.24
CA PRO A 148 -11.19 -1.75 -4.84
C PRO A 148 -9.96 -0.87 -5.13
N ALA A 149 -8.75 -1.43 -5.10
CA ALA A 149 -7.56 -0.69 -5.52
C ALA A 149 -7.57 -0.38 -7.03
N ALA A 150 -8.07 -1.29 -7.87
CA ALA A 150 -8.27 -1.02 -9.30
C ALA A 150 -9.34 0.06 -9.54
N GLU A 151 -10.47 0.02 -8.82
CA GLU A 151 -11.51 1.06 -8.91
C GLU A 151 -10.97 2.45 -8.54
N LEU A 152 -10.09 2.53 -7.54
CA LEU A 152 -9.43 3.77 -7.16
C LEU A 152 -8.41 4.24 -8.20
N LEU A 153 -7.64 3.32 -8.78
CA LEU A 153 -6.67 3.62 -9.84
C LEU A 153 -7.34 4.17 -11.10
N GLU A 154 -8.53 3.70 -11.45
CA GLU A 154 -9.28 4.21 -12.60
C GLU A 154 -9.87 5.61 -12.37
N LYS A 155 -10.14 5.95 -11.11
CA LYS A 155 -10.83 7.18 -10.73
C LYS A 155 -9.89 8.34 -10.41
N LEU A 156 -8.75 8.06 -9.75
CA LEU A 156 -7.79 9.06 -9.25
C LEU A 156 -6.70 9.35 -10.28
#